data_AF-A0A2N5FUL1-F1
#
_entry.id   AF-A0A2N5FUL1-F1
#
_cell.length_a   1.000
_cell.length_b   1.000
_cell.length_c   1.000
_cell.angle_alpha   90.00
_cell.angle_beta   90.00
_cell.angle_gamma   90.00
#
_symmetry.space_group_name_H-M   'P 1'
#
loop_
_entity.id
_entity.type
_entity.pdbx_description
1 polymer ?
#
loop_
_entity_poly.entity_id
_entity_poly.type
_entity_poly.pdbx_seq_one_letter_code
_entity_poly.pdbx_strand_id
1 'polypeptide(L)'
;MVKDYTFSIGQEVVLVSDAKDLIKERGEKATIIHLLPTDYLNDYLIKLENGEETKVKQREIQAIPEEMLDISTGDKVIYVLANEEVIISKTDFFHGQVEIEFNDGSHVVVGIEAIRKIDKGDGQMSEEKVGYFESRAHELGKLVDTKQAAYGDSVSKASQLMKVFLQDYKNDNNTYTIPEELLDHILLQVRIIDKQNRIFSNPKADKMNESPYSDISGYGLLGERMQNN
;
A
#
# COMPACT_ATOMS: atom_id res chain seq x y z
N MET A 1 -24.34 6.18 -37.74
CA MET A 1 -23.13 5.71 -37.03
C MET A 1 -23.66 4.94 -35.83
N VAL A 2 -23.41 3.63 -35.76
CA VAL A 2 -23.85 2.83 -34.61
C VAL A 2 -23.02 3.30 -33.42
N LYS A 3 -23.65 3.73 -32.33
CA LYS A 3 -22.92 4.02 -31.09
C LYS A 3 -22.39 2.68 -30.56
N ASP A 4 -21.08 2.59 -30.35
CA ASP A 4 -20.48 1.42 -29.71
C ASP A 4 -20.74 1.51 -28.20
N TYR A 5 -21.72 0.74 -27.74
CA TYR A 5 -22.06 0.64 -26.31
C TYR A 5 -21.06 -0.27 -25.61
N THR A 6 -20.45 0.21 -24.51
CA THR A 6 -19.50 -0.57 -23.70
C THR A 6 -20.14 -1.48 -22.66
N PHE A 7 -21.39 -1.24 -22.28
CA PHE A 7 -22.09 -1.98 -21.22
C PHE A 7 -23.26 -2.81 -21.78
N SER A 8 -23.53 -3.95 -21.16
CA SER A 8 -24.60 -4.87 -21.55
C SER A 8 -25.83 -4.78 -20.64
N ILE A 9 -27.02 -5.12 -21.16
CA ILE A 9 -28.23 -5.24 -20.33
C ILE A 9 -28.01 -6.31 -19.25
N GLY A 10 -28.39 -6.01 -18.02
CA GLY A 10 -28.16 -6.84 -16.84
C GLY A 10 -26.81 -6.64 -16.16
N GLN A 11 -25.92 -5.81 -16.74
CA GLN A 11 -24.64 -5.50 -16.12
C GLN A 11 -24.81 -4.56 -14.93
N GLU A 12 -24.10 -4.86 -13.84
CA GLU A 12 -24.01 -4.02 -12.65
C GLU A 12 -22.95 -2.93 -12.85
N VAL A 13 -23.32 -1.69 -12.52
CA VAL A 13 -22.49 -0.50 -12.65
C VAL A 13 -22.62 0.36 -11.40
N VAL A 14 -21.67 1.27 -11.18
CA VAL A 14 -21.73 2.29 -10.13
C VAL A 14 -21.95 3.65 -10.77
N LEU A 15 -22.82 4.47 -10.16
CA LEU A 15 -23.04 5.85 -10.58
C LEU A 15 -21.86 6.74 -10.20
N VAL A 16 -21.34 7.49 -11.17
CA VAL A 16 -20.19 8.40 -10.99
C VAL A 16 -20.52 9.85 -11.41
N SER A 17 -21.80 10.14 -11.61
CA SER A 17 -22.29 11.43 -12.11
C SER A 17 -22.09 12.57 -11.11
N ASP A 18 -21.66 13.73 -11.63
CA ASP A 18 -21.66 15.02 -10.91
C ASP A 18 -22.90 15.87 -11.26
N ALA A 19 -23.86 15.32 -12.00
CA ALA A 19 -25.08 16.05 -12.36
C ALA A 19 -25.93 16.32 -11.10
N LYS A 20 -26.52 17.52 -11.01
CA LYS A 20 -27.23 17.99 -9.80
C LYS A 20 -28.36 17.05 -9.33
N ASP A 21 -28.96 16.34 -10.28
CA ASP A 21 -30.06 15.41 -10.11
C ASP A 21 -29.61 13.97 -9.79
N LEU A 22 -28.33 13.65 -9.96
CA LEU A 22 -27.76 12.31 -9.72
C LEU A 22 -26.65 12.29 -8.65
N ILE A 23 -26.29 13.46 -8.13
CA ILE A 23 -25.17 13.61 -7.19
C ILE A 23 -25.45 12.93 -5.83
N LYS A 24 -26.72 12.72 -5.48
CA LYS A 24 -27.09 12.09 -4.21
C LYS A 24 -26.93 10.57 -4.29
N GLU A 25 -27.03 10.03 -5.49
CA GLU A 25 -26.97 8.62 -5.86
C GLU A 25 -25.55 8.23 -6.33
N ARG A 26 -24.59 9.16 -6.24
CA ARG A 26 -23.19 8.89 -6.58
C ARG A 26 -22.61 7.82 -5.66
N GLY A 27 -21.99 6.80 -6.26
CA GLY A 27 -21.45 5.64 -5.56
C GLY A 27 -22.47 4.53 -5.34
N GLU A 28 -23.75 4.76 -5.66
CA GLU A 28 -24.76 3.70 -5.61
C GLU A 28 -24.61 2.73 -6.78
N LYS A 29 -24.90 1.46 -6.49
CA LYS A 29 -24.97 0.38 -7.47
C LYS A 29 -26.25 0.49 -8.30
N ALA A 30 -26.17 0.14 -9.57
CA ALA A 30 -27.28 0.16 -10.49
C ALA A 30 -27.13 -0.94 -11.55
N THR A 31 -28.27 -1.42 -12.06
CA THR A 31 -28.30 -2.41 -13.14
C THR A 31 -28.68 -1.73 -14.46
N ILE A 32 -27.95 -2.02 -15.55
CA ILE A 32 -28.36 -1.58 -16.90
C ILE A 32 -29.63 -2.34 -17.31
N ILE A 33 -30.74 -1.64 -17.54
CA ILE A 33 -32.01 -2.27 -17.94
C ILE A 33 -32.32 -2.09 -19.43
N HIS A 34 -31.91 -0.97 -20.04
CA HIS A 34 -32.06 -0.75 -21.49
C HIS A 34 -30.93 0.10 -22.08
N LEU A 35 -30.59 -0.18 -23.34
CA LEU A 35 -29.79 0.70 -24.20
C LEU A 35 -30.72 1.72 -24.87
N LEU A 36 -30.33 3.00 -24.93
CA LEU A 36 -31.13 4.08 -25.51
C LEU A 36 -30.53 4.56 -26.85
N PRO A 37 -30.73 3.84 -27.98
CA PRO A 37 -30.12 4.14 -29.28
C PRO A 37 -30.55 5.45 -29.93
N THR A 38 -31.67 6.02 -29.49
CA THR A 38 -32.29 7.21 -30.11
C THR A 38 -32.27 8.44 -29.22
N ASP A 39 -31.83 8.32 -27.97
CA ASP A 39 -31.81 9.44 -27.03
C ASP A 39 -30.49 10.21 -27.22
N TYR A 40 -30.57 11.41 -27.81
CA TYR A 40 -29.39 12.26 -28.04
C TYR A 40 -28.75 12.73 -26.73
N LEU A 41 -29.46 12.60 -25.61
CA LEU A 41 -29.01 13.07 -24.30
C LEU A 41 -28.50 11.93 -23.42
N ASN A 42 -28.92 10.69 -23.62
CA ASN A 42 -28.60 9.57 -22.73
C ASN A 42 -28.26 8.30 -23.51
N ASP A 43 -27.38 7.47 -22.94
CA ASP A 43 -26.95 6.23 -23.59
C ASP A 43 -27.64 5.00 -22.98
N TYR A 44 -27.99 5.07 -21.70
CA TYR A 44 -28.52 3.94 -20.93
C TYR A 44 -29.72 4.34 -20.07
N LEU A 45 -30.62 3.38 -19.83
CA LEU A 45 -31.58 3.41 -18.74
C LEU A 45 -31.09 2.42 -17.69
N ILE A 46 -30.95 2.88 -16.45
CA ILE A 46 -30.46 2.09 -15.31
C ILE A 46 -31.53 2.00 -14.23
N LYS A 47 -31.44 0.97 -13.38
CA LYS A 47 -32.27 0.80 -12.19
C LYS A 47 -31.38 0.83 -10.95
N LEU A 48 -31.67 1.75 -10.03
CA LEU A 48 -30.97 1.93 -8.76
C LEU A 48 -31.39 0.87 -7.72
N GLU A 49 -30.61 0.71 -6.65
CA GLU A 49 -30.93 -0.21 -5.55
C GLU A 49 -32.26 0.13 -4.86
N ASN A 50 -32.62 1.41 -4.78
CA ASN A 50 -33.90 1.86 -4.25
C ASN A 50 -35.11 1.52 -5.17
N GLY A 51 -34.83 0.96 -6.36
CA GLY A 51 -35.82 0.55 -7.36
C GLY A 51 -36.19 1.63 -8.39
N GLU A 52 -35.70 2.86 -8.23
CA GLU A 52 -35.92 3.96 -9.17
C GLU A 52 -35.18 3.73 -10.48
N GLU A 53 -35.80 4.14 -11.59
CA GLU A 53 -35.20 4.06 -12.92
C GLU A 53 -34.82 5.45 -13.40
N THR A 54 -33.58 5.60 -13.88
CA THR A 54 -33.09 6.88 -14.38
C THR A 54 -32.25 6.71 -15.64
N LYS A 55 -32.17 7.77 -16.43
CA LYS A 55 -31.40 7.79 -17.68
C LYS A 55 -30.04 8.41 -17.44
N VAL A 56 -29.00 7.81 -18.00
CA VAL A 56 -27.61 8.24 -17.80
C VAL A 56 -26.80 8.18 -19.09
N LYS A 57 -25.74 8.95 -19.14
CA LYS A 57 -24.69 8.85 -20.18
C LYS A 57 -23.67 7.80 -19.81
N GLN A 58 -22.96 7.28 -20.80
CA GLN A 58 -21.88 6.32 -20.58
C GLN A 58 -20.83 6.82 -19.58
N ARG A 59 -20.49 8.11 -19.61
CA ARG A 59 -19.49 8.74 -18.72
C ARG A 59 -19.96 8.91 -17.27
N GLU A 60 -21.24 8.71 -17.00
CA GLU A 60 -21.87 8.90 -15.69
C GLU A 60 -21.99 7.58 -14.91
N ILE A 61 -21.49 6.48 -15.50
CA ILE A 61 -21.46 5.15 -14.91
C ILE A 61 -20.08 4.50 -15.11
N GLN A 62 -19.74 3.56 -14.24
CA GLN A 62 -18.52 2.76 -14.32
C GLN A 62 -18.84 1.29 -14.03
N ALA A 63 -18.12 0.35 -14.65
CA ALA A 63 -18.26 -1.07 -14.30
C ALA A 63 -17.79 -1.31 -12.85
N ILE A 64 -18.56 -2.08 -12.09
CA ILE A 64 -18.12 -2.60 -10.80
C ILE A 64 -17.22 -3.83 -11.07
N PRO A 65 -16.04 -3.96 -10.42
CA PRO A 65 -15.23 -5.16 -10.50
C PRO A 65 -16.04 -6.40 -10.09
N GLU A 66 -15.93 -7.52 -10.82
CA GLU A 66 -16.71 -8.73 -10.52
C GLU A 66 -16.54 -9.19 -9.06
N GLU A 67 -15.33 -9.07 -8.52
CA GLU A 67 -14.98 -9.43 -7.14
C GLU A 67 -15.78 -8.64 -6.09
N MET A 68 -16.20 -7.40 -6.41
CA MET A 68 -17.02 -6.59 -5.52
C MET A 68 -18.51 -6.93 -5.60
N LEU A 69 -18.98 -7.55 -6.69
CA LEU A 69 -20.41 -7.78 -6.88
C LEU A 69 -21.02 -8.67 -5.82
N ASP A 70 -20.21 -9.56 -5.26
CA ASP A 70 -20.65 -10.54 -4.30
C ASP A 70 -20.34 -10.14 -2.84
N ILE A 71 -19.83 -8.93 -2.58
CA ILE A 71 -19.41 -8.47 -1.25
C ILE A 71 -20.41 -7.44 -0.73
N SER A 72 -20.88 -7.64 0.50
CA SER A 72 -21.89 -6.80 1.15
C SER A 72 -21.46 -6.36 2.54
N THR A 73 -21.98 -5.20 2.99
CA THR A 73 -21.86 -4.78 4.38
C THR A 73 -22.42 -5.84 5.33
N GLY A 74 -21.66 -6.17 6.36
CA GLY A 74 -21.95 -7.22 7.34
C GLY A 74 -21.32 -8.58 7.00
N ASP A 75 -20.74 -8.75 5.81
CA ASP A 75 -20.04 -9.98 5.46
C ASP A 75 -18.77 -10.15 6.31
N LYS A 76 -18.50 -11.39 6.69
CA LYS A 76 -17.26 -11.80 7.34
C LYS A 76 -16.24 -12.21 6.30
N VAL A 77 -15.06 -11.62 6.36
CA VAL A 77 -13.96 -11.83 5.42
C VAL A 77 -12.65 -11.99 6.17
N ILE A 78 -11.65 -12.55 5.52
CA ILE A 78 -10.28 -12.58 6.02
C ILE A 78 -9.55 -11.38 5.45
N TYR A 79 -9.03 -10.51 6.32
CA TYR A 79 -8.07 -9.50 5.93
C TYR A 79 -6.71 -10.15 5.70
N VAL A 80 -6.29 -10.23 4.44
CA VAL A 80 -5.15 -11.04 4.00
C VAL A 80 -3.84 -10.63 4.68
N LEU A 81 -3.63 -9.33 4.91
CA LEU A 81 -2.40 -8.81 5.51
C LEU A 81 -2.21 -9.19 6.99
N ALA A 82 -3.30 -9.22 7.75
CA ALA A 82 -3.27 -9.63 9.16
C ALA A 82 -3.58 -11.13 9.34
N ASN A 83 -4.11 -11.78 8.30
CA ASN A 83 -4.71 -13.11 8.35
C ASN A 83 -5.72 -13.23 9.50
N GLU A 84 -6.59 -12.22 9.63
CA GLU A 84 -7.59 -12.09 10.68
C GLU A 84 -9.00 -12.00 10.07
N GLU A 85 -9.99 -12.60 10.74
CA GLU A 85 -11.40 -12.43 10.41
C GLU A 85 -11.88 -11.03 10.82
N VAL A 86 -12.42 -10.30 9.85
CA VAL A 86 -12.96 -8.95 9.99
C VAL A 86 -14.37 -8.88 9.39
N ILE A 87 -15.12 -7.84 9.75
CA ILE A 87 -16.46 -7.59 9.20
C ILE A 87 -16.38 -6.39 8.26
N ILE A 88 -17.03 -6.46 7.11
CA ILE A 88 -17.15 -5.28 6.25
C ILE A 88 -18.19 -4.33 6.84
N SER A 89 -17.76 -3.16 7.31
CA SER A 89 -18.65 -2.13 7.85
C SER A 89 -19.24 -1.24 6.76
N LYS A 90 -18.55 -1.10 5.62
CA LYS A 90 -19.00 -0.27 4.49
C LYS A 90 -18.35 -0.70 3.17
N THR A 91 -19.07 -0.54 2.06
CA THR A 91 -18.55 -0.73 0.70
C THR A 91 -18.49 0.61 -0.06
N ASP A 92 -17.45 0.79 -0.86
CA ASP A 92 -17.28 1.90 -1.81
C ASP A 92 -16.95 1.31 -3.19
N PHE A 93 -18.02 1.06 -3.97
CA PHE A 93 -17.91 0.52 -5.32
C PHE A 93 -17.26 1.49 -6.31
N PHE A 94 -17.25 2.80 -6.00
CA PHE A 94 -16.66 3.82 -6.86
C PHE A 94 -15.14 3.75 -6.83
N HIS A 95 -14.55 3.58 -5.64
CA HIS A 95 -13.10 3.45 -5.48
C HIS A 95 -12.59 2.00 -5.45
N GLY A 96 -13.48 1.01 -5.46
CA GLY A 96 -13.08 -0.39 -5.33
C GLY A 96 -12.57 -0.73 -3.92
N GLN A 97 -13.10 -0.04 -2.90
CA GLN A 97 -12.62 -0.12 -1.52
C GLN A 97 -13.72 -0.59 -0.56
N VAL A 98 -13.29 -1.16 0.57
CA VAL A 98 -14.16 -1.54 1.68
C VAL A 98 -13.57 -1.01 2.98
N GLU A 99 -14.46 -0.64 3.91
CA GLU A 99 -14.09 -0.42 5.29
C GLU A 99 -14.31 -1.74 6.05
N ILE A 100 -13.25 -2.19 6.72
CA ILE A 100 -13.26 -3.40 7.55
C ILE A 100 -13.19 -3.02 9.03
N GLU A 101 -13.93 -3.74 9.86
CA GLU A 101 -13.98 -3.64 11.31
C GLU A 101 -13.33 -4.87 11.96
N PHE A 102 -12.37 -4.63 12.84
CA PHE A 102 -11.67 -5.65 13.61
C PHE A 102 -12.43 -5.99 14.90
N ASN A 103 -12.06 -7.11 15.53
CA ASN A 103 -12.71 -7.56 16.77
C ASN A 103 -12.54 -6.58 17.96
N ASP A 104 -11.54 -5.71 17.91
CA ASP A 104 -11.31 -4.66 18.90
C ASP A 104 -12.11 -3.37 18.64
N GLY A 105 -12.93 -3.35 17.56
CA GLY A 105 -13.72 -2.21 17.12
C GLY A 105 -12.93 -1.17 16.33
N SER A 106 -11.67 -1.44 15.98
CA SER A 106 -10.92 -0.57 15.08
C SER A 106 -11.37 -0.76 13.62
N HIS A 107 -11.24 0.31 12.82
CA HIS A 107 -11.65 0.32 11.41
C HIS A 107 -10.47 0.69 10.50
N VAL A 108 -10.42 0.06 9.32
CA VAL A 108 -9.43 0.37 8.27
C VAL A 108 -10.12 0.32 6.90
N VAL A 109 -9.75 1.24 6.01
CA VAL A 109 -10.18 1.20 4.60
C VAL A 109 -9.11 0.49 3.78
N VAL A 110 -9.51 -0.52 3.02
CA VAL A 110 -8.63 -1.37 2.20
C VAL A 110 -9.22 -1.57 0.80
N GLY A 111 -8.36 -1.90 -0.17
CA GLY A 111 -8.81 -2.36 -1.48
C GLY A 111 -9.43 -3.76 -1.39
N ILE A 112 -10.32 -4.09 -2.33
CA ILE A 112 -11.02 -5.39 -2.38
C ILE A 112 -10.04 -6.57 -2.44
N GLU A 113 -8.89 -6.38 -3.07
CA GLU A 113 -7.81 -7.37 -3.21
C GLU A 113 -7.14 -7.72 -1.87
N ALA A 114 -7.33 -6.90 -0.84
CA ALA A 114 -6.76 -7.12 0.49
C ALA A 114 -7.65 -8.02 1.37
N ILE A 115 -8.83 -8.41 0.89
CA ILE A 115 -9.78 -9.24 1.63
C ILE A 115 -10.14 -10.51 0.85
N ARG A 116 -10.44 -11.58 1.59
CA ARG A 116 -10.91 -12.85 1.02
C ARG A 116 -12.19 -13.29 1.71
N LYS A 117 -13.17 -13.74 0.96
CA LYS A 117 -14.40 -14.29 1.52
C LYS A 117 -14.15 -15.54 2.36
N ILE A 118 -15.02 -15.72 3.36
CA ILE A 118 -15.11 -16.96 4.12
C ILE A 118 -16.25 -17.77 3.50
N ASP A 119 -15.93 -18.70 2.60
CA ASP A 119 -16.93 -19.58 2.05
C ASP A 119 -17.44 -20.56 3.13
N LYS A 120 -18.77 -20.68 3.24
CA LYS A 120 -19.44 -21.63 4.14
C LYS A 120 -19.25 -23.06 3.63
N GLY A 121 -18.03 -23.56 3.74
CA GLY A 121 -17.61 -24.87 3.26
C GLY A 121 -16.13 -25.16 3.51
N ASP A 122 -15.30 -24.14 3.66
CA ASP A 122 -13.85 -24.29 3.76
C ASP A 122 -13.36 -24.43 5.19
N GLY A 123 -13.81 -25.52 5.81
CA GLY A 123 -13.02 -26.22 6.81
C GLY A 123 -11.87 -27.00 6.16
N GLN A 124 -11.08 -26.37 5.28
CA GLN A 124 -9.77 -26.84 4.82
C GLN A 124 -9.11 -25.75 3.96
N MET A 125 -8.05 -25.16 4.50
CA MET A 125 -7.17 -24.23 3.79
C MET A 125 -6.73 -24.84 2.45
N SER A 126 -7.16 -24.28 1.33
CA SER A 126 -6.36 -24.32 0.13
C SER A 126 -5.44 -23.09 0.18
N GLU A 127 -4.17 -23.33 0.49
CA GLU A 127 -3.12 -22.35 0.24
C GLU A 127 -3.14 -22.05 -1.26
N GLU A 128 -3.61 -20.88 -1.66
CA GLU A 128 -3.16 -20.34 -2.95
C GLU A 128 -1.63 -20.34 -2.88
N LYS A 129 -1.02 -21.09 -3.80
CA LYS A 129 0.44 -21.18 -3.92
C LYS A 129 0.94 -19.80 -4.34
N VAL A 130 1.16 -18.93 -3.37
CA VAL A 130 1.95 -17.72 -3.52
C VAL A 130 3.23 -18.14 -4.21
N GLY A 131 3.54 -17.50 -5.34
CA GLY A 131 4.74 -17.84 -6.08
C GLY A 131 5.96 -17.72 -5.17
N TYR A 132 6.98 -18.55 -5.37
CA TYR A 132 8.19 -18.51 -4.55
C TYR A 132 8.73 -17.08 -4.37
N PHE A 133 8.73 -16.28 -5.46
CA PHE A 133 9.20 -14.90 -5.42
C PHE A 133 8.29 -13.95 -4.65
N GLU A 134 6.98 -14.11 -4.72
CA GLU A 134 6.01 -13.29 -3.97
C GLU A 134 6.10 -13.57 -2.48
N SER A 135 6.22 -14.85 -2.10
CA SER A 135 6.46 -15.26 -0.72
C SER A 135 7.77 -14.66 -0.18
N ARG A 136 8.84 -14.71 -0.98
CA ARG A 136 10.12 -14.08 -0.64
C ARG A 136 10.02 -12.55 -0.53
N ALA A 137 9.27 -11.89 -1.40
CA ALA A 137 9.08 -10.45 -1.35
C ALA A 137 8.32 -10.03 -0.08
N HIS A 138 7.31 -10.81 0.33
CA HIS A 138 6.57 -10.58 1.57
C HIS A 138 7.45 -10.77 2.82
N GLU A 139 8.21 -11.87 2.90
CA GLU A 139 9.19 -12.10 3.96
C GLU A 139 10.21 -10.94 4.06
N LEU A 140 10.71 -10.48 2.90
CA LEU A 140 11.65 -9.38 2.82
C LEU A 140 11.03 -8.06 3.26
N GLY A 141 9.80 -7.75 2.82
CA GLY A 141 9.06 -6.54 3.21
C GLY A 141 8.86 -6.48 4.72
N LYS A 142 8.36 -7.57 5.32
CA LYS A 142 8.19 -7.68 6.78
C LYS A 142 9.51 -7.50 7.53
N LEU A 143 10.61 -8.04 7.02
CA LEU A 143 11.93 -7.85 7.60
C LEU A 143 12.37 -6.38 7.52
N VAL A 144 12.16 -5.73 6.38
CA VAL A 144 12.50 -4.31 6.17
C VAL A 144 11.68 -3.42 7.10
N ASP A 145 10.38 -3.64 7.23
CA ASP A 145 9.51 -2.90 8.15
C ASP A 145 9.94 -3.07 9.60
N THR A 146 10.27 -4.30 10.00
CA THR A 146 10.79 -4.58 11.35
C THR A 146 12.10 -3.83 11.60
N LYS A 147 13.00 -3.79 10.61
CA LYS A 147 14.26 -3.03 10.69
C LYS A 147 14.01 -1.53 10.75
N GLN A 148 13.12 -1.01 9.92
CA GLN A 148 12.78 0.42 9.88
C GLN A 148 12.14 0.86 11.21
N ALA A 149 11.24 0.06 11.79
CA ALA A 149 10.67 0.31 13.11
C ALA A 149 11.69 0.14 14.25
N ALA A 150 12.76 -0.64 14.07
CA ALA A 150 13.82 -0.81 15.06
C ALA A 150 14.88 0.31 15.00
N TYR A 151 15.22 0.78 13.80
CA TYR A 151 16.39 1.64 13.56
C TYR A 151 16.00 3.06 13.10
N GLY A 152 14.74 3.26 12.71
CA GLY A 152 14.28 4.46 12.02
C GLY A 152 14.93 4.61 10.65
N ASP A 153 14.81 5.80 10.06
CA ASP A 153 15.41 6.13 8.77
C ASP A 153 16.94 6.32 8.88
N SER A 154 17.67 5.21 9.00
CA SER A 154 19.15 5.21 9.14
C SER A 154 19.83 5.75 7.87
N VAL A 155 19.26 5.47 6.69
CA VAL A 155 19.82 5.88 5.40
C VAL A 155 19.80 7.40 5.23
N SER A 156 18.65 8.06 5.44
CA SER A 156 18.58 9.51 5.28
C SER A 156 19.42 10.23 6.33
N LYS A 157 19.42 9.76 7.58
CA LYS A 157 20.26 10.31 8.66
C LYS A 157 21.75 10.19 8.34
N ALA A 158 22.19 9.01 7.89
CA ALA A 158 23.58 8.81 7.49
C ALA A 158 23.97 9.70 6.31
N SER A 159 23.09 9.85 5.30
CA SER A 159 23.32 10.75 4.18
C SER A 159 23.49 12.21 4.64
N GLN A 160 22.64 12.68 5.56
CA GLN A 160 22.74 14.04 6.11
C GLN A 160 24.04 14.25 6.88
N LEU A 161 24.42 13.31 7.75
CA LEU A 161 25.65 13.44 8.54
C LEU A 161 26.91 13.37 7.66
N MET A 162 26.92 12.49 6.66
CA MET A 162 28.02 12.42 5.69
C MET A 162 28.17 13.71 4.90
N LYS A 163 27.07 14.39 4.55
CA LYS A 163 27.14 15.71 3.89
C LYS A 163 27.79 16.76 4.78
N VAL A 164 27.60 16.69 6.10
CA VAL A 164 28.29 17.57 7.06
C VAL A 164 29.79 17.26 7.06
N PHE A 165 30.19 16.00 7.17
CA PHE A 165 31.62 15.61 7.16
C PHE A 165 32.33 15.93 5.85
N LEU A 166 31.62 15.85 4.73
CA LEU A 166 32.17 16.08 3.40
C LEU A 166 32.00 17.52 2.89
N GLN A 167 31.47 18.44 3.71
CA GLN A 167 31.13 19.79 3.25
C GLN A 167 32.33 20.55 2.69
N ASP A 168 33.51 20.36 3.27
CA ASP A 168 34.76 21.04 2.88
C ASP A 168 35.35 20.46 1.58
N TYR A 169 34.88 19.30 1.14
CA TYR A 169 35.26 18.65 -0.11
C TYR A 169 34.27 18.93 -1.25
N LYS A 170 33.23 19.73 -1.00
CA LYS A 170 32.16 20.00 -1.97
C LYS A 170 32.60 21.06 -2.98
N ASN A 171 32.43 20.75 -4.27
CA ASN A 171 32.67 21.66 -5.38
C ASN A 171 31.39 22.46 -5.74
N ASP A 172 31.57 23.60 -6.41
CA ASP A 172 30.46 24.48 -6.86
C ASP A 172 29.48 23.80 -7.83
N ASN A 173 29.94 22.78 -8.56
CA ASN A 173 29.13 22.01 -9.52
C ASN A 173 28.35 20.83 -8.88
N ASN A 174 28.15 20.84 -7.55
CA ASN A 174 27.51 19.76 -6.79
C ASN A 174 28.22 18.40 -6.88
N THR A 175 29.52 18.39 -7.10
CA THR A 175 30.37 17.20 -6.95
C THR A 175 31.22 17.29 -5.68
N TYR A 176 31.91 16.20 -5.35
CA TYR A 176 32.89 16.16 -4.27
C TYR A 176 34.24 15.78 -4.84
N THR A 177 35.32 16.43 -4.38
CA THR A 177 36.69 16.01 -4.64
C THR A 177 37.30 15.56 -3.33
N ILE A 178 37.48 14.25 -3.17
CA ILE A 178 38.00 13.63 -1.94
C ILE A 178 39.36 12.95 -2.22
N PRO A 179 40.27 12.93 -1.23
CA PRO A 179 41.46 12.07 -1.28
C PRO A 179 41.08 10.59 -1.37
N GLU A 180 41.89 9.79 -2.05
CA GLU A 180 41.65 8.35 -2.20
C GLU A 180 41.67 7.65 -0.84
N GLU A 181 42.57 8.06 0.06
CA GLU A 181 42.71 7.52 1.41
C GLU A 181 41.43 7.72 2.25
N LEU A 182 40.57 8.69 1.89
CA LEU A 182 39.32 8.94 2.60
C LEU A 182 38.24 7.88 2.29
N LEU A 183 38.36 7.10 1.21
CA LEU A 183 37.36 6.13 0.81
C LEU A 183 37.11 5.06 1.88
N ASP A 184 38.16 4.45 2.40
CA ASP A 184 38.03 3.40 3.42
C ASP A 184 37.50 3.97 4.74
N HIS A 185 37.92 5.19 5.10
CA HIS A 185 37.41 5.88 6.27
C HIS A 185 35.91 6.18 6.15
N ILE A 186 35.43 6.62 4.98
CA ILE A 186 33.99 6.83 4.73
C ILE A 186 33.20 5.54 4.99
N LEU A 187 33.68 4.40 4.52
CA LEU A 187 33.01 3.11 4.71
C LEU A 187 32.91 2.73 6.20
N LEU A 188 33.96 2.96 6.99
CA LEU A 188 33.92 2.74 8.44
C LEU A 188 32.98 3.73 9.12
N GLN A 189 33.01 5.02 8.75
CA GLN A 189 32.14 6.03 9.34
C GLN A 189 30.67 5.73 9.10
N VAL A 190 30.27 5.30 7.91
CA VAL A 190 28.88 4.92 7.63
C VAL A 190 28.41 3.79 8.55
N ARG A 191 29.27 2.81 8.85
CA ARG A 191 28.95 1.72 9.79
C ARG A 191 28.85 2.21 11.24
N ILE A 192 29.70 3.15 11.65
CA ILE A 192 29.62 3.77 12.99
C ILE A 192 28.31 4.56 13.12
N ILE A 193 27.96 5.35 12.10
CA ILE A 193 26.71 6.15 12.07
C ILE A 193 25.49 5.24 12.14
N ASP A 194 25.48 4.12 11.41
CA ASP A 194 24.39 3.14 11.49
C ASP A 194 24.18 2.63 12.94
N LYS A 195 25.27 2.32 13.65
CA LYS A 195 25.20 1.88 15.05
C LYS A 195 24.77 3.01 15.99
N GLN A 196 25.21 4.25 15.74
CA GLN A 196 24.71 5.43 16.47
C GLN A 196 23.20 5.60 16.27
N ASN A 197 22.71 5.54 15.03
CA ASN A 197 21.29 5.62 14.71
C ASN A 197 20.49 4.57 15.48
N ARG A 198 21.00 3.34 15.56
CA ARG A 198 20.38 2.28 16.35
C ARG A 198 20.34 2.57 17.85
N ILE A 199 21.40 3.13 18.43
CA ILE A 199 21.42 3.53 19.85
C ILE A 199 20.34 4.59 20.12
N PHE A 200 20.21 5.60 19.24
CA PHE A 200 19.22 6.65 19.42
C PHE A 200 17.78 6.19 19.15
N SER A 201 17.57 5.31 18.18
CA SER A 201 16.24 4.77 17.84
C SER A 201 15.77 3.67 18.79
N ASN A 202 16.70 2.88 19.34
CA ASN A 202 16.40 1.85 20.35
C ASN A 202 17.51 1.77 21.42
N PRO A 203 17.47 2.64 22.44
CA PRO A 203 18.52 2.73 23.46
C PRO A 203 18.64 1.47 24.34
N LYS A 204 17.64 0.59 24.33
CA LYS A 204 17.67 -0.69 25.06
C LYS A 204 18.45 -1.80 24.33
N ALA A 205 18.84 -1.57 23.07
CA ALA A 205 19.64 -2.48 22.23
C ALA A 205 19.10 -3.93 22.10
N ASP A 206 17.81 -4.15 22.40
CA ASP A 206 17.23 -5.48 22.66
C ASP A 206 16.66 -6.21 21.44
N LYS A 207 16.44 -5.52 20.32
CA LYS A 207 15.70 -6.11 19.17
C LYS A 207 16.44 -7.18 18.36
N MET A 208 17.77 -7.35 18.49
CA MET A 208 18.53 -8.34 17.68
C MET A 208 19.75 -8.96 18.41
N ASN A 209 19.84 -8.91 19.75
CA ASN A 209 20.99 -9.47 20.48
C ASN A 209 22.40 -8.94 20.05
N GLU A 210 22.48 -7.74 19.47
CA GLU A 210 23.77 -7.09 19.15
C GLU A 210 24.06 -5.98 20.14
N SER A 211 25.35 -5.68 20.37
CA SER A 211 25.81 -4.53 21.16
C SER A 211 26.36 -3.44 20.24
N PRO A 212 25.60 -2.36 19.96
CA PRO A 212 26.06 -1.28 19.07
C PRO A 212 27.37 -0.64 19.52
N TYR A 213 27.59 -0.50 20.84
CA TYR A 213 28.85 0.05 21.36
C TYR A 213 30.03 -0.91 21.14
N SER A 214 29.81 -2.23 21.24
CA SER A 214 30.85 -3.21 20.92
C SER A 214 31.22 -3.16 19.44
N ASP A 215 30.25 -3.01 18.56
CA ASP A 215 30.49 -2.85 17.11
C ASP A 215 31.28 -1.58 16.82
N ILE A 216 30.90 -0.44 17.40
CA ILE A 216 31.61 0.84 17.27
C ILE A 216 33.06 0.69 17.75
N SER A 217 33.28 0.01 18.88
CA SER A 217 34.62 -0.24 19.40
C SER A 217 35.45 -1.09 18.43
N GLY A 218 34.85 -2.13 17.85
CA GLY A 218 35.48 -2.95 16.80
C GLY A 218 35.85 -2.14 15.55
N TYR A 219 34.98 -1.23 15.10
CA TYR A 219 35.29 -0.34 13.97
C TYR A 219 36.41 0.64 14.31
N GLY A 220 36.49 1.12 15.56
CA GLY A 220 37.61 1.93 16.03
C GLY A 220 38.96 1.22 15.89
N LEU A 221 39.03 -0.05 16.32
CA LEU A 221 40.24 -0.87 16.18
C LEU A 221 40.63 -1.13 14.72
N LEU A 222 39.64 -1.32 13.84
CA LEU A 222 39.89 -1.46 12.40
C LEU A 222 40.45 -0.17 11.80
N GLY A 223 39.92 0.99 12.20
CA GLY A 223 40.41 2.29 11.78
C GLY A 223 41.85 2.56 12.26
N GLU A 224 42.17 2.20 13.49
CA GLU A 224 43.53 2.27 14.03
C GLU A 224 44.51 1.41 13.21
N ARG A 225 44.12 0.18 12.87
CA ARG A 225 44.95 -0.68 12.02
C ARG A 225 45.19 -0.07 10.64
N MET A 226 44.20 0.60 10.05
CA MET A 226 44.35 1.25 8.74
C MET A 226 45.33 2.41 8.77
N GLN A 227 45.37 3.18 9.86
CA GLN A 227 46.30 4.32 10.00
C GLN A 227 47.74 3.90 10.26
N ASN A 228 47.94 2.68 10.78
CA ASN A 228 49.25 2.14 11.14
C ASN A 228 49.86 1.24 10.06
N ASN A 229 49.19 1.07 8.91
CA ASN A 229 49.67 0.33 7.74
C ASN A 229 50.12 1.27 6.64
#